data_AF-A0A9K3D718-F1
#
_entry.id   AF-A0A9K3D718-F1
#
_cell.length_a   1.000
_cell.length_b   1.000
_cell.length_c   1.000
_cell.angle_alpha   90.00
_cell.angle_beta   90.00
_cell.angle_gamma   90.00
#
_symmetry.space_group_name_H-M   'P 1'
#
loop_
_entity.id
_entity.type
_entity.pdbx_description
1 polymer ?
#
loop_
_entity_poly.entity_id
_entity_poly.type
_entity_poly.pdbx_seq_one_letter_code
_entity_poly.pdbx_strand_id
1 'polypeptide(L)'
;PVSMDMSAQSAKQARTVVNRLTKLQRLITLKEQKIDAARAELSNEKASQRAAQERVAKGRMKADRIHQETQTLRHKLRRLSDQHAVLHNERVGTAKREEQLNAVFEHIRDETMDANQDSLRRKETLREASAHVMELQAEVLHAEKALIAAKERRKQAERNLLDSVSERELHLHRMDSVMGELSSCGSGTSIGSPVDL
;
A
#
# COMPACT_ATOMS: atom_id res chain seq x y z
N PRO A 1 -66.40 -20.40 -28.61
CA PRO A 1 -65.42 -21.31 -27.99
C PRO A 1 -63.97 -20.79 -28.04
N VAL A 2 -63.53 -20.14 -29.13
CA VAL A 2 -62.11 -19.75 -29.35
C VAL A 2 -61.64 -18.55 -28.50
N SER A 3 -62.55 -17.69 -28.00
CA SER A 3 -62.19 -16.49 -27.24
C SER A 3 -61.76 -16.77 -25.78
N MET A 4 -62.18 -17.88 -25.18
CA MET A 4 -61.80 -18.24 -23.80
C MET A 4 -60.37 -18.79 -23.72
N ASP A 5 -59.90 -19.52 -24.74
CA ASP A 5 -58.54 -20.11 -24.75
C ASP A 5 -57.44 -19.04 -24.88
N MET A 6 -57.68 -17.98 -25.65
CA MET A 6 -56.74 -16.86 -25.80
C MET A 6 -56.52 -16.09 -24.50
N SER A 7 -57.57 -15.97 -23.66
CA SER A 7 -57.50 -15.35 -22.34
C SER A 7 -56.67 -16.18 -21.35
N ALA A 8 -56.89 -17.49 -21.32
CA ALA A 8 -56.13 -18.41 -20.47
C ALA A 8 -54.64 -18.48 -20.86
N GLN A 9 -54.35 -18.46 -22.17
CA GLN A 9 -52.99 -18.48 -22.70
C GLN A 9 -52.24 -17.16 -22.42
N SER A 10 -52.91 -16.01 -22.58
CA SER A 10 -52.37 -14.69 -22.21
C SER A 10 -52.11 -14.59 -20.69
N ALA A 11 -53.03 -15.08 -19.85
CA ALA A 11 -52.83 -15.11 -18.40
C ALA A 11 -51.65 -16.00 -17.98
N LYS A 12 -51.43 -17.15 -18.66
CA LYS A 12 -50.29 -18.04 -18.42
C LYS A 12 -48.96 -17.38 -18.82
N GLN A 13 -48.95 -16.65 -19.93
CA GLN A 13 -47.79 -15.90 -20.40
C GLN A 13 -47.46 -14.74 -19.45
N ALA A 14 -48.45 -13.97 -19.02
CA ALA A 14 -48.29 -12.90 -18.02
C ALA A 14 -47.69 -13.43 -16.70
N ARG A 15 -48.23 -14.54 -16.16
CA ARG A 15 -47.67 -15.19 -14.96
C ARG A 15 -46.21 -15.62 -15.15
N THR A 16 -45.86 -16.12 -16.32
CA THR A 16 -44.49 -16.53 -16.64
C THR A 16 -43.54 -15.34 -16.65
N VAL A 17 -43.95 -14.22 -17.23
CA VAL A 17 -43.16 -13.00 -17.25
C VAL A 17 -42.99 -12.40 -15.85
N VAL A 18 -44.07 -12.34 -15.05
CA VAL A 18 -44.03 -11.88 -13.65
C VAL A 18 -43.07 -12.73 -12.81
N ASN A 19 -43.05 -14.05 -13.00
CA ASN A 19 -42.10 -14.93 -12.33
C ASN A 19 -40.65 -14.66 -12.74
N ARG A 20 -40.40 -14.41 -14.04
CA ARG A 20 -39.07 -14.03 -14.55
C ARG A 20 -38.60 -12.70 -13.97
N LEU A 21 -39.46 -11.68 -13.95
CA LEU A 21 -39.16 -10.38 -13.35
C LEU A 21 -38.86 -10.49 -11.85
N THR A 22 -39.69 -11.23 -11.12
CA THR A 22 -39.49 -11.44 -9.68
C THR A 22 -38.15 -12.13 -9.39
N LYS A 23 -37.76 -13.11 -10.23
CA LYS A 23 -36.45 -13.77 -10.12
C LYS A 23 -35.30 -12.81 -10.43
N LEU A 24 -35.42 -11.98 -11.46
CA LEU A 24 -34.42 -10.97 -11.81
C LEU A 24 -34.27 -9.91 -10.73
N GLN A 25 -35.38 -9.42 -10.16
CA GLN A 25 -35.37 -8.47 -9.05
C GLN A 25 -34.60 -9.02 -7.84
N ARG A 26 -34.85 -10.28 -7.45
CA ARG A 26 -34.10 -10.93 -6.37
C ARG A 26 -32.60 -11.03 -6.67
N LEU A 27 -32.24 -11.34 -7.93
CA LEU A 27 -30.84 -11.41 -8.35
C LEU A 27 -30.18 -10.02 -8.30
N ILE A 28 -30.86 -8.97 -8.74
CA ILE A 28 -30.36 -7.58 -8.67
C ILE A 28 -30.11 -7.18 -7.21
N THR A 29 -31.09 -7.40 -6.31
CA THR A 29 -30.92 -7.10 -4.88
C THR A 29 -29.74 -7.86 -4.27
N LEU A 30 -29.58 -9.14 -4.61
CA LEU A 30 -28.43 -9.94 -4.14
C LEU A 30 -27.10 -9.38 -4.66
N LYS A 31 -27.05 -8.91 -5.91
CA LYS A 31 -25.84 -8.31 -6.50
C LYS A 31 -25.55 -6.93 -5.90
N GLU A 32 -26.56 -6.14 -5.57
CA GLU A 32 -26.41 -4.88 -4.84
C GLU A 32 -25.77 -5.08 -3.46
N GLN A 33 -26.24 -6.09 -2.72
CA GLN A 33 -25.60 -6.48 -1.44
C GLN A 33 -24.14 -6.89 -1.63
N LYS A 34 -23.82 -7.65 -2.69
CA LYS A 34 -22.43 -8.02 -3.02
C LYS A 34 -21.57 -6.82 -3.40
N ILE A 35 -22.12 -5.86 -4.15
CA ILE A 35 -21.44 -4.60 -4.50
C ILE A 35 -21.13 -3.80 -3.23
N ASP A 36 -22.07 -3.69 -2.30
CA ASP A 36 -21.85 -2.96 -1.05
C ASP A 36 -20.79 -3.64 -0.17
N ALA A 37 -20.80 -4.97 -0.10
CA ALA A 37 -19.74 -5.74 0.55
C ALA A 37 -18.37 -5.52 -0.12
N ALA A 38 -18.30 -5.58 -1.46
CA ALA A 38 -17.08 -5.34 -2.22
C ALA A 38 -16.56 -3.88 -2.08
N ARG A 39 -17.46 -2.90 -1.97
CA ARG A 39 -17.10 -1.49 -1.68
C ARG A 39 -16.49 -1.35 -0.29
N ALA A 40 -17.07 -2.01 0.71
CA ALA A 40 -16.53 -2.01 2.07
C ALA A 40 -15.14 -2.65 2.12
N GLU A 41 -14.96 -3.80 1.45
CA GLU A 41 -13.67 -4.48 1.31
C GLU A 41 -12.63 -3.59 0.62
N LEU A 42 -12.99 -2.96 -0.51
CA LEU A 42 -12.10 -2.03 -1.21
C LEU A 42 -11.72 -0.82 -0.34
N SER A 43 -12.66 -0.29 0.44
CA SER A 43 -12.40 0.81 1.38
C SER A 43 -11.38 0.39 2.45
N ASN A 44 -11.55 -0.80 3.03
CA ASN A 44 -10.62 -1.36 4.00
C ASN A 44 -9.23 -1.59 3.41
N GLU A 45 -9.13 -2.14 2.20
CA GLU A 45 -7.84 -2.34 1.54
C GLU A 45 -7.17 -1.01 1.14
N LYS A 46 -7.95 0.03 0.78
CA LYS A 46 -7.40 1.39 0.58
C LYS A 46 -6.84 1.96 1.88
N ALA A 47 -7.53 1.79 3.00
CA ALA A 47 -7.04 2.23 4.30
C ALA A 47 -5.77 1.46 4.72
N SER A 48 -5.77 0.15 4.54
CA SER A 48 -4.61 -0.74 4.75
C SER A 48 -3.40 -0.31 3.91
N GLN A 49 -3.60 -0.02 2.62
CA GLN A 49 -2.55 0.49 1.74
C GLN A 49 -2.01 1.84 2.25
N ARG A 50 -2.87 2.79 2.63
CA ARG A 50 -2.42 4.09 3.16
C ARG A 50 -1.59 3.92 4.44
N ALA A 51 -2.02 3.07 5.37
CA ALA A 51 -1.25 2.78 6.58
C ALA A 51 0.11 2.15 6.25
N ALA A 52 0.17 1.23 5.28
CA ALA A 52 1.43 0.66 4.82
C ALA A 52 2.36 1.71 4.16
N GLN A 53 1.80 2.62 3.35
CA GLN A 53 2.55 3.72 2.75
C GLN A 53 3.15 4.65 3.82
N GLU A 54 2.37 4.98 4.84
CA GLU A 54 2.83 5.83 5.94
C GLU A 54 3.98 5.17 6.73
N ARG A 55 3.91 3.86 6.99
CA ARG A 55 5.00 3.12 7.63
C ARG A 55 6.28 3.13 6.79
N VAL A 56 6.17 2.92 5.48
CA VAL A 56 7.32 3.01 4.56
C VAL A 56 7.92 4.42 4.59
N ALA A 57 7.09 5.46 4.52
CA ALA A 57 7.56 6.85 4.56
C ALA A 57 8.29 7.17 5.87
N LYS A 58 7.73 6.78 7.03
CA LYS A 58 8.38 6.94 8.33
C LYS A 58 9.70 6.17 8.42
N GLY A 59 9.73 4.93 7.94
CA GLY A 59 10.93 4.10 7.90
C GLY A 59 12.04 4.73 7.05
N ARG A 60 11.71 5.25 5.86
CA ARG A 60 12.66 5.94 4.98
C ARG A 60 13.23 7.20 5.62
N MET A 61 12.38 8.06 6.20
CA MET A 61 12.88 9.26 6.91
C MET A 61 13.83 8.92 8.06
N LYS A 62 13.52 7.86 8.83
CA LYS A 62 14.39 7.40 9.92
C LYS A 62 15.73 6.87 9.38
N ALA A 63 15.70 6.09 8.30
CA ALA A 63 16.89 5.57 7.64
C ALA A 63 17.77 6.71 7.07
N ASP A 64 17.16 7.71 6.42
CA ASP A 64 17.87 8.87 5.86
C ASP A 64 18.55 9.70 6.96
N ARG A 65 17.85 9.95 8.08
CA ARG A 65 18.41 10.66 9.23
C ARG A 65 19.63 9.95 9.78
N ILE A 66 19.54 8.65 10.02
CA ILE A 66 20.66 7.88 10.58
C ILE A 66 21.80 7.75 9.57
N HIS A 67 21.49 7.69 8.27
CA HIS A 67 22.51 7.74 7.24
C HIS A 67 23.31 9.04 7.30
N GLN A 68 22.65 10.20 7.45
CA GLN A 68 23.32 11.50 7.61
C GLN A 68 24.15 11.56 8.89
N GLU A 69 23.62 11.06 10.02
CA GLU A 69 24.35 10.98 11.29
C GLU A 69 25.62 10.11 11.14
N THR A 70 25.50 8.96 10.48
CA THR A 70 26.62 8.04 10.19
C THR A 70 27.67 8.69 9.29
N GLN A 71 27.26 9.38 8.22
CA GLN A 71 28.18 10.13 7.36
C GLN A 71 28.94 11.21 8.13
N THR A 72 28.24 11.94 9.01
CA THR A 72 28.84 12.96 9.86
C THR A 72 29.89 12.35 10.80
N LEU A 73 29.59 11.22 11.43
CA LEU A 73 30.54 10.50 12.29
C LEU A 73 31.76 10.01 11.49
N ARG A 74 31.55 9.47 10.29
CA ARG A 74 32.67 9.06 9.40
C ARG A 74 33.59 10.23 9.06
N HIS A 75 33.04 11.40 8.73
CA HIS A 75 33.84 12.58 8.45
C HIS A 75 34.62 13.06 9.67
N LYS A 76 34.00 13.07 10.87
CA LYS A 76 34.68 13.41 12.11
C LYS A 76 35.83 12.43 12.41
N LEU A 77 35.58 11.13 12.24
CA LEU A 77 36.60 10.09 12.46
C LEU A 77 37.78 10.24 11.50
N ARG A 78 37.52 10.53 10.21
CA ARG A 78 38.59 10.79 9.22
C ARG A 78 39.46 11.98 9.64
N ARG A 79 38.85 13.12 9.98
CA ARG A 79 39.60 14.32 10.41
C ARG A 79 40.52 14.05 11.60
N LEU A 80 40.05 13.31 12.59
CA LEU A 80 40.85 12.97 13.77
C LEU A 80 41.95 11.97 13.45
N SER A 81 41.69 11.01 12.56
CA SER A 81 42.73 10.12 12.05
C SER A 81 43.83 10.89 11.34
N ASP A 82 43.46 11.88 10.52
CA ASP A 82 44.42 12.75 9.83
C ASP A 82 45.22 13.60 10.83
N GLN A 83 44.56 14.18 11.85
CA GLN A 83 45.21 14.92 12.93
C GLN A 83 46.20 14.04 13.72
N HIS A 84 45.80 12.81 14.07
CA HIS A 84 46.69 11.87 14.76
C HIS A 84 47.90 11.48 13.90
N ALA A 85 47.72 11.32 12.59
CA ALA A 85 48.83 11.04 11.67
C ALA A 85 49.82 12.21 11.59
N VAL A 86 49.32 13.46 11.59
CA VAL A 86 50.17 14.66 11.64
C VAL A 86 50.97 14.72 12.95
N LEU A 87 50.33 14.58 14.10
CA LEU A 87 51.00 14.56 15.41
C LEU A 87 52.05 13.45 15.52
N HIS A 88 51.78 12.27 14.94
CA HIS A 88 52.72 11.17 14.91
C HIS A 88 53.94 11.48 14.03
N ASN A 89 53.76 12.16 12.88
CA ASN A 89 54.85 12.50 11.97
C ASN A 89 55.70 13.67 12.49
N GLU A 90 55.10 14.66 13.13
CA GLU A 90 55.81 15.78 13.77
C GLU A 90 56.73 15.33 14.92
N ARG A 91 56.43 14.18 15.57
CA ARG A 91 57.26 13.57 16.61
C ARG A 91 58.60 12.99 16.12
N VAL A 92 58.78 12.72 14.82
CA VAL A 92 59.95 11.98 14.30
C VAL A 92 61.17 12.89 14.01
N GLY A 93 61.12 14.18 14.35
CA GLY A 93 62.23 15.10 14.11
C GLY A 93 62.57 16.02 15.29
N THR A 94 63.48 15.59 16.17
CA THR A 94 64.74 16.28 16.56
C THR A 94 65.31 15.77 17.89
N ALA A 95 66.64 15.72 17.94
CA ALA A 95 67.48 15.14 18.99
C ALA A 95 67.84 16.14 20.13
N LYS A 96 68.25 15.59 21.29
CA LYS A 96 68.78 16.22 22.55
C LYS A 96 67.75 16.80 23.54
N ARG A 97 67.43 16.04 24.61
CA ARG A 97 66.86 16.52 25.91
C ARG A 97 66.56 15.37 26.92
N GLU A 98 67.44 14.41 27.19
CA GLU A 98 67.07 13.13 27.87
C GLU A 98 66.26 13.20 29.19
N GLU A 99 66.42 14.23 30.03
CA GLU A 99 65.69 14.32 31.32
C GLU A 99 64.36 15.11 31.22
N GLN A 100 64.32 16.18 30.42
CA GLN A 100 63.06 16.85 30.05
C GLN A 100 62.22 16.01 29.09
N LEU A 101 62.87 15.17 28.27
CA LEU A 101 62.24 14.23 27.38
C LEU A 101 61.51 13.14 28.15
N ASN A 102 61.97 12.69 29.32
CA ASN A 102 61.24 11.64 30.06
C ASN A 102 59.86 12.12 30.53
N ALA A 103 59.78 13.30 31.14
CA ALA A 103 58.49 13.89 31.54
C ALA A 103 57.63 14.26 30.32
N VAL A 104 58.25 14.78 29.26
CA VAL A 104 57.56 15.06 28.01
C VAL A 104 57.10 13.77 27.33
N PHE A 105 57.86 12.67 27.36
CA PHE A 105 57.54 11.37 26.77
C PHE A 105 56.44 10.65 27.54
N GLU A 106 56.42 10.71 28.87
CA GLU A 106 55.30 10.17 29.66
C GLU A 106 54.02 10.97 29.39
N HIS A 107 54.07 12.31 29.39
CA HIS A 107 52.91 13.13 29.01
C HIS A 107 52.45 12.85 27.57
N ILE A 108 53.39 12.72 26.64
CA ILE A 108 53.16 12.33 25.24
C ILE A 108 52.50 10.97 25.14
N ARG A 109 52.98 10.00 25.92
CA ARG A 109 52.47 8.63 25.94
C ARG A 109 51.03 8.63 26.43
N ASP A 110 50.75 9.35 27.51
CA ASP A 110 49.40 9.50 28.08
C ASP A 110 48.45 10.14 27.06
N GLU A 111 48.86 11.23 26.40
CA GLU A 111 48.05 11.87 25.34
C GLU A 111 47.77 10.93 24.15
N THR A 112 48.76 10.16 23.69
CA THR A 112 48.53 9.17 22.61
C THR A 112 47.69 7.98 23.08
N MET A 113 47.81 7.56 24.33
CA MET A 113 46.98 6.52 24.93
C MET A 113 45.52 6.97 25.01
N ASP A 114 45.27 8.20 25.46
CA ASP A 114 43.94 8.79 25.51
C ASP A 114 43.34 8.97 24.11
N ALA A 115 44.12 9.49 23.14
CA ALA A 115 43.68 9.61 21.75
C ALA A 115 43.36 8.26 21.11
N ASN A 116 44.12 7.22 21.44
CA ASN A 116 43.86 5.85 20.98
C ASN A 116 42.60 5.25 21.63
N GLN A 117 42.39 5.45 22.93
CA GLN A 117 41.15 5.04 23.60
C GLN A 117 39.93 5.75 23.00
N ASP A 118 40.05 7.05 22.73
CA ASP A 118 39.00 7.85 22.10
C ASP A 118 38.69 7.38 20.66
N SER A 119 39.72 7.04 19.90
CA SER A 119 39.60 6.46 18.56
C SER A 119 38.89 5.11 18.59
N LEU A 120 39.22 4.24 19.56
CA LEU A 120 38.58 2.94 19.76
C LEU A 120 37.10 3.09 20.15
N ARG A 121 36.78 3.94 21.12
CA ARG A 121 35.39 4.22 21.53
C ARG A 121 34.54 4.69 20.34
N ARG A 122 35.08 5.57 19.49
CA ARG A 122 34.36 6.06 18.30
C ARG A 122 34.19 4.99 17.23
N LYS A 123 35.19 4.13 17.00
CA LYS A 123 35.05 2.97 16.10
C LYS A 123 33.94 2.03 16.56
N GLU A 124 33.82 1.80 17.87
CA GLU A 124 32.74 1.01 18.46
C GLU A 124 31.37 1.66 18.19
N THR A 125 31.21 2.95 18.50
CA THR A 125 29.94 3.67 18.21
C THR A 125 29.59 3.68 16.71
N LEU A 126 30.58 3.74 15.81
CA LEU A 126 30.35 3.66 14.36
C LEU A 126 29.87 2.26 13.95
N ARG A 127 30.41 1.22 14.57
CA ARG A 127 30.00 -0.17 14.35
C ARG A 127 28.55 -0.39 14.79
N GLU A 128 28.19 0.09 15.99
CA GLU A 128 26.82 0.03 16.51
C GLU A 128 25.83 0.80 15.62
N ALA A 129 26.17 2.04 15.24
CA ALA A 129 25.35 2.84 14.34
C ALA A 129 25.17 2.15 12.96
N SER A 130 26.24 1.53 12.44
CA SER A 130 26.18 0.81 11.16
C SER A 130 25.29 -0.44 11.25
N ALA A 131 25.32 -1.16 12.37
CA ALA A 131 24.43 -2.29 12.62
C ALA A 131 22.95 -1.84 12.67
N HIS A 132 22.66 -0.74 13.36
CA HIS A 132 21.32 -0.16 13.38
C HIS A 132 20.84 0.32 12.00
N VAL A 133 21.72 0.87 11.16
CA VAL A 133 21.35 1.21 9.76
C VAL A 133 20.92 -0.05 9.00
N MET A 134 21.65 -1.16 9.13
CA MET A 134 21.30 -2.41 8.45
C MET A 134 19.96 -2.97 8.92
N GLU A 135 19.69 -2.92 10.23
CA GLU A 135 18.41 -3.33 10.82
C GLU A 135 17.25 -2.49 10.26
N LEU A 136 17.40 -1.16 10.22
CA LEU A 136 16.38 -0.27 9.68
C LEU A 136 16.17 -0.44 8.17
N GLN A 137 17.23 -0.75 7.43
CA GLN A 137 17.10 -1.09 6.01
C GLN A 137 16.28 -2.38 5.82
N ALA A 138 16.48 -3.38 6.67
CA ALA A 138 15.66 -4.58 6.67
C ALA A 138 14.20 -4.25 6.99
N GLU A 139 13.94 -3.42 8.00
CA GLU A 139 12.58 -2.96 8.35
C GLU A 139 11.90 -2.23 7.17
N VAL A 140 12.62 -1.34 6.47
CA VAL A 140 12.12 -0.64 5.29
C VAL A 140 11.78 -1.63 4.18
N LEU A 141 12.67 -2.59 3.89
CA LEU A 141 12.41 -3.63 2.88
C LEU A 141 11.18 -4.49 3.24
N HIS A 142 11.01 -4.84 4.51
CA HIS A 142 9.82 -5.55 4.99
C HIS A 142 8.55 -4.71 4.83
N ALA A 143 8.61 -3.41 5.15
CA ALA A 143 7.50 -2.49 4.97
C ALA A 143 7.14 -2.30 3.48
N GLU A 144 8.13 -2.25 2.60
CA GLU A 144 7.94 -2.16 1.14
C GLU A 144 7.28 -3.42 0.58
N LYS A 145 7.72 -4.61 1.01
CA LYS A 145 7.06 -5.88 0.66
C LYS A 145 5.60 -5.90 1.12
N ALA A 146 5.33 -5.45 2.35
CA ALA A 146 3.97 -5.34 2.88
C ALA A 146 3.12 -4.36 2.06
N LEU A 147 3.70 -3.24 1.62
CA LEU A 147 3.02 -2.27 0.76
C LEU A 147 2.69 -2.86 -0.62
N ILE A 148 3.60 -3.62 -1.23
CA ILE A 148 3.34 -4.31 -2.50
C ILE A 148 2.18 -5.29 -2.34
N ALA A 149 2.18 -6.12 -1.29
CA ALA A 149 1.09 -7.04 -1.01
C ALA A 149 -0.25 -6.32 -0.80
N ALA A 150 -0.27 -5.20 -0.08
CA ALA A 150 -1.48 -4.39 0.11
C ALA A 150 -1.98 -3.77 -1.20
N LYS A 151 -1.08 -3.32 -2.09
CA LYS A 151 -1.45 -2.83 -3.42
C LYS A 151 -2.09 -3.93 -4.29
N GLU A 152 -1.56 -5.14 -4.27
CA GLU A 152 -2.13 -6.26 -5.01
C GLU A 152 -3.50 -6.68 -4.46
N ARG A 153 -3.67 -6.73 -3.13
CA ARG A 153 -4.98 -6.96 -2.52
C ARG A 153 -6.00 -5.90 -2.92
N ARG A 154 -5.62 -4.61 -2.89
CA ARG A 154 -6.49 -3.54 -3.36
C ARG A 154 -6.87 -3.70 -4.83
N LYS A 155 -5.91 -3.99 -5.72
CA LYS A 155 -6.20 -4.24 -7.15
C LYS A 155 -7.19 -5.39 -7.33
N GLN A 156 -7.05 -6.46 -6.54
CA GLN A 156 -7.99 -7.57 -6.60
C GLN A 156 -9.38 -7.17 -6.11
N ALA A 157 -9.49 -6.39 -5.04
CA ALA A 157 -10.76 -5.84 -4.58
C ALA A 157 -11.41 -4.90 -5.62
N GLU A 158 -10.61 -4.10 -6.35
CA GLU A 158 -11.09 -3.27 -7.47
C GLU A 158 -11.71 -4.12 -8.58
N ARG A 159 -11.07 -5.26 -8.94
CA ARG A 159 -11.61 -6.20 -9.93
C ARG A 159 -12.90 -6.85 -9.45
N ASN A 160 -12.92 -7.35 -8.22
CA ASN A 160 -14.12 -7.99 -7.64
C ASN A 160 -15.32 -7.04 -7.63
N LEU A 161 -15.08 -5.76 -7.34
CA LEU A 161 -16.11 -4.72 -7.40
C LEU A 161 -16.60 -4.51 -8.84
N LEU A 162 -15.68 -4.39 -9.79
CA LEU A 162 -16.03 -4.24 -11.21
C LEU A 162 -16.88 -5.40 -11.71
N ASP A 163 -16.45 -6.64 -11.44
CA ASP A 163 -17.18 -7.85 -11.83
C ASP A 163 -18.60 -7.86 -11.24
N SER A 164 -18.74 -7.50 -9.96
CA SER A 164 -20.03 -7.43 -9.28
C SER A 164 -20.96 -6.37 -9.88
N VAL A 165 -20.40 -5.23 -10.29
CA VAL A 165 -21.15 -4.15 -10.98
C VAL A 165 -21.59 -4.61 -12.36
N SER A 166 -20.70 -5.20 -13.15
CA SER A 166 -21.01 -5.70 -14.49
C SER A 166 -22.08 -6.82 -14.47
N GLU A 167 -22.03 -7.71 -13.48
CA GLU A 167 -23.08 -8.72 -13.28
C GLU A 167 -24.44 -8.09 -12.95
N ARG A 168 -24.47 -7.03 -12.12
CA ARG A 168 -25.71 -6.28 -11.84
C ARG A 168 -26.26 -5.62 -13.11
N GLU A 169 -25.41 -4.97 -13.90
CA GLU A 169 -25.79 -4.33 -15.16
C GLU A 169 -26.39 -5.35 -16.15
N LEU A 170 -25.80 -6.54 -16.25
CA LEU A 170 -26.35 -7.63 -17.06
C LEU A 170 -27.76 -8.05 -16.59
N HIS A 171 -28.00 -8.11 -15.28
CA HIS A 171 -29.32 -8.43 -14.75
C HIS A 171 -30.35 -7.33 -14.98
N LEU A 172 -29.93 -6.05 -14.92
CA LEU A 172 -30.79 -4.91 -15.28
C LEU A 172 -31.19 -4.95 -16.76
N HIS A 173 -30.23 -5.17 -17.67
CA HIS A 173 -30.53 -5.31 -19.09
C HIS A 173 -31.48 -6.48 -19.40
N ARG A 174 -31.32 -7.60 -18.70
CA ARG A 174 -32.26 -8.73 -18.79
C ARG A 174 -33.64 -8.35 -18.28
N MET A 175 -33.74 -7.55 -17.22
CA MET A 175 -35.00 -7.08 -16.68
C MET A 175 -35.70 -6.15 -17.67
N ASP A 176 -34.98 -5.22 -18.29
CA ASP A 176 -35.50 -4.32 -19.33
C ASP A 176 -36.03 -5.08 -20.53
N SER A 177 -35.30 -6.12 -20.97
CA SER A 177 -35.74 -7.01 -22.05
C SER A 177 -37.06 -7.71 -21.72
N VAL A 178 -37.18 -8.24 -20.49
CA VAL A 178 -38.40 -8.91 -20.01
C VAL A 178 -39.57 -7.95 -19.85
N MET A 179 -39.32 -6.69 -19.45
CA MET A 179 -40.34 -5.65 -19.42
C MET A 179 -40.81 -5.28 -20.84
N GLY A 180 -39.91 -5.28 -21.83
CA GLY A 180 -40.25 -5.10 -23.24
C GLY A 180 -41.20 -6.20 -23.78
N GLU A 181 -41.00 -7.45 -23.37
CA GLU A 181 -41.90 -8.58 -23.71
C GLU A 181 -43.33 -8.39 -23.15
N LEU A 182 -43.48 -7.75 -21.98
CA LEU A 182 -44.79 -7.40 -21.40
C LEU A 182 -45.50 -6.32 -22.21
N SER A 183 -44.77 -5.27 -22.60
CA SER A 183 -45.33 -4.15 -23.36
C SER A 183 -45.83 -4.57 -24.75
N SER A 184 -45.18 -5.54 -25.39
CA SER A 184 -45.63 -6.09 -26.68
C SER A 184 -46.81 -7.06 -26.58
N CYS A 185 -47.06 -7.66 -25.41
CA CYS A 185 -48.25 -8.49 -25.16
C CYS A 185 -49.53 -7.67 -24.90
N GLY A 186 -49.41 -6.36 -24.62
CA GLY A 186 -50.54 -5.47 -24.31
C GLY A 186 -51.08 -4.64 -25.48
N SER A 187 -50.41 -4.60 -26.63
CA SER A 187 -50.79 -3.77 -27.80
C SER A 187 -51.76 -4.44 -28.78
N GLY A 188 -52.30 -5.61 -28.46
CA GLY A 188 -53.20 -6.39 -29.33
C GLY A 188 -54.67 -5.98 -29.34
N THR A 189 -55.12 -5.04 -28.51
CA THR A 189 -56.50 -4.51 -28.56
C THR A 189 -56.53 -3.16 -29.27
N SER A 190 -56.52 -3.21 -30.60
CA SER A 190 -57.10 -2.16 -31.43
C SER A 190 -58.60 -2.13 -31.14
N ILE A 191 -59.01 -1.27 -30.21
CA ILE A 191 -60.40 -0.86 -30.09
C ILE A 191 -60.60 0.12 -31.24
N GLY A 192 -61.26 -0.37 -32.30
CA GLY A 192 -61.64 0.46 -33.43
C GLY A 192 -62.42 1.68 -32.94
N SER A 193 -61.99 2.85 -33.38
CA SER A 193 -62.80 4.06 -33.29
C SER A 193 -64.14 3.81 -33.98
N PRO A 194 -65.29 4.08 -33.32
CA PRO A 194 -66.52 4.25 -34.06
C PRO A 194 -66.40 5.55 -34.85
N VAL A 195 -66.50 5.42 -36.17
CA VAL A 195 -66.81 6.52 -37.07
C VAL A 195 -68.27 6.86 -36.82
N ASP A 196 -68.53 8.04 -36.26
CA ASP A 196 -69.86 8.67 -36.32
C ASP A 196 -69.86 9.68 -37.48
N LEU A 197 -70.74 9.43 -38.44
CA LEU A 197 -71.24 10.35 -39.48
C LEU A 197 -72.55 10.96 -39.00
#